data_AF-A0A7S1BUC6-F1
#
_entry.id   AF-A0A7S1BUC6-F1
#
_cell.length_a   1.000
_cell.length_b   1.000
_cell.length_c   1.000
_cell.angle_alpha   90.00
_cell.angle_beta   90.00
_cell.angle_gamma   90.00
#
_symmetry.space_group_name_H-M   'P 1'
#
loop_
_entity.id
_entity.type
_entity.pdbx_description
1 polymer ?
#
loop_
_entity_poly.entity_id
_entity_poly.type
_entity_poly.pdbx_seq_one_letter_code
_entity_poly.pdbx_strand_id
1 'polypeptide(L)'
;DLAGDLWEDANAAAAAGTLAVVGFGNSAGDVTAALLARTGGGGRVHVAARTVPPVFPVRWGRTRTDDVGALVRRLPRVLRAAAGGVARKILPGAAACDRAFPAHLPRWEAVDGSRIPTMDKTGRLARALASGEIRGHGPVREVEAHEGGGAAV
;
A
#
# COMPACT_ATOMS: atom_id res chain seq x y z
N ASP A 1 12.56 4.00 24.44
CA ASP A 1 13.39 3.64 23.27
C ASP A 1 12.78 4.40 22.13
N LEU A 2 13.57 5.22 21.43
CA LEU A 2 13.12 6.08 20.35
C LEU A 2 12.23 5.34 19.33
N ALA A 3 12.51 4.05 19.07
CA ALA A 3 11.71 3.25 18.16
C ALA A 3 10.32 2.89 18.74
N GLY A 4 10.24 2.64 20.04
CA GLY A 4 8.98 2.41 20.75
C GLY A 4 8.12 3.66 20.81
N ASP A 5 8.73 4.80 21.13
CA ASP A 5 8.03 6.08 21.24
C ASP A 5 7.47 6.51 19.87
N LEU A 6 8.28 6.42 18.81
CA LEU A 6 7.85 6.67 17.43
C LEU A 6 6.71 5.73 16.99
N TRP A 7 6.72 4.48 17.42
CA TRP A 7 5.67 3.52 17.08
C TRP A 7 4.33 3.86 17.74
N GLU A 8 4.35 4.27 19.00
CA GLU A 8 3.13 4.69 19.70
C GLU A 8 2.59 6.01 19.14
N ASP A 9 3.44 6.96 18.79
CA ASP A 9 3.03 8.20 18.09
C ASP A 9 2.38 7.89 16.73
N ALA A 10 2.97 6.96 15.96
CA ALA A 10 2.40 6.52 14.68
C ALA A 10 1.04 5.83 14.87
N ASN A 11 0.86 5.03 15.92
CA ASN A 11 -0.44 4.43 16.26
C ASN A 11 -1.47 5.49 16.62
N ALA A 12 -1.11 6.47 17.44
CA ALA A 12 -1.98 7.57 17.84
C ALA A 12 -2.40 8.39 16.61
N ALA A 13 -1.45 8.73 15.74
CA ALA A 13 -1.73 9.44 14.49
C ALA A 13 -2.60 8.63 13.52
N ALA A 14 -2.40 7.31 13.43
CA ALA A 14 -3.25 6.44 12.62
C ALA A 14 -4.68 6.34 13.18
N ALA A 15 -4.82 6.26 14.51
CA ALA A 15 -6.13 6.26 15.17
C ALA A 15 -6.86 7.60 14.98
N ALA A 16 -6.15 8.71 15.04
CA ALA A 16 -6.67 10.06 14.80
C ALA A 16 -6.92 10.37 13.31
N GLY A 17 -6.43 9.52 12.39
CA GLY A 17 -6.57 9.74 10.96
C GLY A 17 -5.64 10.81 10.38
N THR A 18 -4.54 11.13 11.06
CA THR A 18 -3.57 12.16 10.68
C THR A 18 -2.25 11.59 10.18
N LEU A 19 -2.03 10.29 10.29
CA LEU A 19 -0.80 9.66 9.82
C LEU A 19 -0.71 9.65 8.29
N ALA A 20 0.40 10.18 7.77
CA ALA A 20 0.79 10.06 6.37
C ALA A 20 2.00 9.14 6.19
N VAL A 21 1.88 8.17 5.29
CA VAL A 21 2.95 7.26 4.86
C VAL A 21 3.41 7.64 3.46
N VAL A 22 4.71 7.86 3.29
CA VAL A 22 5.31 8.23 2.01
C VAL A 22 5.81 6.97 1.30
N GLY A 23 5.20 6.66 0.17
CA GLY A 23 5.41 5.42 -0.57
C GLY A 23 4.45 4.32 -0.13
N PHE A 24 4.22 3.36 -1.04
CA PHE A 24 3.33 2.24 -0.79
C PHE A 24 3.93 0.95 -1.37
N GLY A 25 5.17 0.65 -1.00
CA GLY A 25 5.80 -0.65 -1.31
C GLY A 25 5.52 -1.70 -0.22
N ASN A 26 6.17 -2.85 -0.29
CA ASN A 26 5.97 -3.94 0.67
C ASN A 26 6.18 -3.52 2.13
N SER A 27 7.29 -2.85 2.46
CA SER A 27 7.56 -2.41 3.84
C SER A 27 6.54 -1.39 4.34
N ALA A 28 6.19 -0.39 3.51
CA ALA A 28 5.18 0.60 3.85
C ALA A 28 3.79 -0.03 4.02
N GLY A 29 3.45 -1.02 3.17
CA GLY A 29 2.24 -1.82 3.28
C GLY A 29 2.19 -2.62 4.58
N ASP A 30 3.28 -3.28 4.96
CA ASP A 30 3.36 -4.04 6.22
C ASP A 30 3.12 -3.15 7.44
N VAL A 31 3.81 -1.99 7.49
CA VAL A 31 3.63 -1.00 8.57
C VAL A 31 2.20 -0.47 8.59
N THR A 32 1.64 -0.09 7.44
CA THR A 32 0.26 0.39 7.34
C THR A 32 -0.74 -0.64 7.84
N ALA A 33 -0.57 -1.91 7.45
CA ALA A 33 -1.44 -2.99 7.89
C ALA A 33 -1.35 -3.23 9.40
N ALA A 34 -0.14 -3.16 9.97
CA ALA A 34 0.09 -3.33 11.41
C ALA A 34 -0.55 -2.20 12.22
N LEU A 35 -0.39 -0.94 11.79
CA LEU A 35 -1.00 0.22 12.45
C LEU A 35 -2.53 0.13 12.40
N LEU A 36 -3.11 -0.13 11.23
CA LEU A 36 -4.56 -0.25 11.07
C LEU A 36 -5.17 -1.46 11.80
N ALA A 37 -4.38 -2.49 12.11
CA ALA A 37 -4.83 -3.60 12.93
C ALA A 37 -5.02 -3.17 14.40
N ARG A 38 -4.16 -2.27 14.90
CA ARG A 38 -4.22 -1.76 16.29
C ARG A 38 -5.34 -0.74 16.50
N THR A 39 -5.79 -0.06 15.45
CA THR A 39 -6.87 0.94 15.54
C THR A 39 -8.29 0.35 15.61
N GLY A 40 -8.45 -0.98 15.60
CA GLY A 40 -9.76 -1.63 15.78
C GLY A 40 -10.82 -1.30 14.72
N GLY A 41 -10.44 -0.76 13.56
CA GLY A 41 -11.35 -0.38 12.47
C GLY A 41 -11.84 1.08 12.46
N GLY A 42 -11.39 1.93 13.39
CA GLY A 42 -11.69 3.37 13.40
C GLY A 42 -10.61 4.27 12.80
N GLY A 43 -9.40 3.74 12.64
CA GLY A 43 -8.23 4.50 12.18
C GLY A 43 -8.19 4.72 10.67
N ARG A 44 -7.41 5.73 10.27
CA ARG A 44 -7.17 6.05 8.86
C ARG A 44 -5.70 6.38 8.63
N VAL A 45 -5.15 5.88 7.53
CA VAL A 45 -3.79 6.18 7.08
C VAL A 45 -3.85 6.82 5.69
N HIS A 46 -3.13 7.92 5.54
CA HIS A 46 -2.96 8.63 4.28
C HIS A 46 -1.70 8.10 3.61
N VAL A 47 -1.77 7.79 2.31
CA VAL A 47 -0.62 7.22 1.59
C VAL A 47 -0.30 8.09 0.39
N ALA A 48 0.89 8.67 0.35
CA ALA A 48 1.38 9.44 -0.79
C ALA A 48 2.21 8.55 -1.73
N ALA A 49 1.87 8.51 -3.01
CA ALA A 49 2.59 7.70 -4.00
C ALA A 49 2.84 8.43 -5.31
N ARG A 50 4.02 8.20 -5.90
CA ARG A 50 4.37 8.67 -7.25
C ARG A 50 3.72 7.83 -8.35
N THR A 51 3.62 6.53 -8.09
CA THR A 51 3.00 5.55 -8.98
C THR A 51 2.16 4.64 -8.10
N VAL A 52 0.91 4.42 -8.46
CA VAL A 52 0.00 3.59 -7.67
C VAL A 52 0.36 2.12 -7.89
N PRO A 53 0.86 1.41 -6.86
CA PRO A 53 1.17 0.00 -6.97
C PRO A 53 -0.12 -0.82 -6.88
N PRO A 54 -0.19 -2.01 -7.49
CA PRO A 54 -1.31 -2.88 -7.23
C PRO A 54 -1.09 -3.59 -5.89
N VAL A 55 -2.18 -3.88 -5.19
CA VAL A 55 -2.16 -4.69 -3.98
C VAL A 55 -2.57 -6.11 -4.33
N PHE A 56 -1.63 -7.03 -4.22
CA PHE A 56 -1.81 -8.44 -4.54
C PHE A 56 -1.80 -9.29 -3.27
N PRO A 57 -2.71 -10.26 -3.11
CA PRO A 57 -2.63 -11.17 -1.99
C PRO A 57 -1.36 -12.01 -2.07
N VAL A 58 -0.79 -12.42 -0.95
CA VAL A 58 0.32 -13.40 -0.96
C VAL A 58 -0.13 -14.77 -1.46
N ARG A 59 -1.38 -15.13 -1.21
CA ARG A 59 -1.99 -16.40 -1.63
C ARG A 59 -3.27 -16.13 -2.39
N TRP A 60 -3.43 -16.82 -3.51
CA TRP A 60 -4.68 -16.90 -4.24
C TRP A 60 -5.20 -18.34 -4.16
N GLY A 61 -6.17 -18.56 -3.28
CA GLY A 61 -6.61 -19.92 -2.94
C GLY A 61 -5.46 -20.73 -2.35
N ARG A 62 -5.07 -21.82 -3.04
CA ARG A 62 -3.95 -22.68 -2.62
C ARG A 62 -2.59 -22.27 -3.19
N THR A 63 -2.55 -21.35 -4.15
CA THR A 63 -1.33 -20.99 -4.89
C THR A 63 -0.70 -19.73 -4.31
N ARG A 64 0.63 -19.67 -4.17
CA ARG A 64 1.31 -18.41 -3.79
C ARG A 64 1.48 -17.53 -5.02
N THR A 65 1.34 -16.23 -4.81
CA THR A 65 1.53 -15.23 -5.88
C THR A 65 2.98 -15.22 -6.39
N ASP A 66 3.95 -15.61 -5.57
CA ASP A 66 5.34 -15.77 -5.99
C ASP A 66 5.51 -16.89 -7.03
N ASP A 67 4.78 -18.01 -6.88
CA ASP A 67 4.83 -19.14 -7.82
C ASP A 67 4.23 -18.73 -9.17
N VAL A 68 3.10 -18.02 -9.12
CA VAL A 68 2.47 -17.44 -10.32
C VAL A 68 3.39 -16.41 -10.97
N GLY A 69 4.04 -15.56 -10.16
CA GLY A 69 5.02 -14.58 -10.63
C GLY A 69 6.21 -15.25 -11.31
N ALA A 70 6.72 -16.35 -10.76
CA ALA A 70 7.81 -17.12 -11.36
C ALA A 70 7.39 -17.75 -12.70
N LEU A 71 6.16 -18.26 -12.80
CA LEU A 71 5.61 -18.76 -14.06
C LEU A 71 5.46 -17.65 -15.11
N VAL A 72 4.88 -16.50 -14.72
CA VAL A 72 4.69 -15.34 -15.59
C VAL A 72 6.03 -14.81 -16.10
N ARG A 73 7.10 -14.84 -15.29
CA ARG A 73 8.46 -14.44 -15.72
C ARG A 73 9.01 -15.28 -16.88
N ARG A 74 8.56 -16.54 -17.03
CA ARG A 74 8.96 -17.40 -18.15
C ARG A 74 8.26 -17.06 -19.46
N LEU A 75 7.22 -16.22 -19.43
CA LEU A 75 6.48 -15.83 -20.62
C LEU A 75 7.22 -14.75 -21.45
N PRO A 76 7.00 -14.69 -22.78
CA PRO A 76 7.35 -13.56 -23.62
C PRO A 76 6.85 -12.22 -23.05
N ARG A 77 7.58 -11.12 -23.32
CA ARG A 77 7.32 -9.77 -22.74
C ARG A 77 5.87 -9.29 -22.97
N VAL A 78 5.31 -9.55 -24.15
CA VAL A 78 3.93 -9.20 -24.50
C VAL A 78 2.93 -9.93 -23.59
N LEU A 79 3.16 -11.22 -23.33
CA LEU A 79 2.30 -12.03 -22.46
C LEU A 79 2.47 -11.66 -20.97
N ARG A 80 3.66 -11.21 -20.55
CA ARG A 80 3.89 -10.67 -19.20
C ARG A 80 3.06 -9.41 -18.94
N ALA A 81 3.08 -8.48 -19.89
CA ALA A 81 2.29 -7.26 -19.80
C ALA A 81 0.79 -7.56 -19.76
N ALA A 82 0.32 -8.46 -20.63
CA ALA A 82 -1.07 -8.92 -20.63
C ALA A 82 -1.47 -9.59 -19.30
N ALA A 83 -0.63 -10.48 -18.76
CA ALA A 83 -0.87 -11.15 -17.48
C ALA A 83 -0.97 -10.16 -16.31
N GLY A 84 -0.10 -9.13 -16.27
CA GLY A 84 -0.17 -8.06 -15.28
C GLY A 84 -1.47 -7.26 -15.37
N GLY A 85 -1.90 -6.92 -16.59
CA GLY A 85 -3.17 -6.23 -16.83
C GLY A 85 -4.38 -7.07 -16.41
N VAL A 86 -4.36 -8.37 -16.67
CA VAL A 86 -5.43 -9.31 -16.26
C VAL A 86 -5.45 -9.47 -14.74
N ALA A 87 -4.29 -9.71 -14.10
CA ALA A 87 -4.16 -9.81 -12.64
C ALA A 87 -4.73 -8.57 -11.94
N ARG A 88 -4.50 -7.39 -12.49
CA ARG A 88 -5.04 -6.15 -11.94
C ARG A 88 -6.58 -6.05 -12.01
N LYS A 89 -7.19 -6.59 -13.06
CA LYS A 89 -8.66 -6.59 -13.23
C LYS A 89 -9.37 -7.59 -12.32
N ILE A 90 -8.74 -8.73 -12.05
CA ILE A 90 -9.35 -9.84 -11.32
C ILE A 90 -9.06 -9.79 -9.81
N LEU A 91 -8.01 -9.09 -9.38
CA LEU A 91 -7.63 -9.00 -7.98
C LEU A 91 -8.36 -7.84 -7.28
N PRO A 92 -9.21 -8.12 -6.26
CA PRO A 92 -9.98 -7.09 -5.57
C PRO A 92 -9.10 -5.99 -4.96
N GLY A 93 -7.93 -6.36 -4.42
CA GLY A 93 -6.99 -5.40 -3.83
C GLY A 93 -6.43 -4.41 -4.84
N ALA A 94 -6.22 -4.83 -6.10
CA ALA A 94 -5.74 -3.95 -7.14
C ALA A 94 -6.82 -2.96 -7.59
N ALA A 95 -8.06 -3.42 -7.74
CA ALA A 95 -9.20 -2.55 -8.03
C ALA A 95 -9.51 -1.57 -6.87
N ALA A 96 -9.38 -2.02 -5.62
CA ALA A 96 -9.54 -1.16 -4.45
C ALA A 96 -8.45 -0.07 -4.41
N CYS A 97 -7.20 -0.44 -4.71
CA CYS A 97 -6.10 0.51 -4.82
C CYS A 97 -6.36 1.55 -5.91
N ASP A 98 -6.84 1.14 -7.08
CA ASP A 98 -7.12 2.06 -8.18
C ASP A 98 -8.18 3.11 -7.86
N ARG A 99 -9.18 2.75 -7.03
CA ARG A 99 -10.21 3.68 -6.54
C ARG A 99 -9.73 4.57 -5.41
N ALA A 100 -8.83 4.07 -4.55
CA ALA A 100 -8.34 4.79 -3.38
C ALA A 100 -7.37 5.92 -3.74
N PHE A 101 -6.73 5.89 -4.92
CA PHE A 101 -5.76 6.89 -5.38
C PHE A 101 -6.32 7.78 -6.51
N PRO A 102 -5.88 9.05 -6.61
CA PRO A 102 -6.31 9.96 -7.68
C PRO A 102 -6.11 9.37 -9.09
N ALA A 103 -7.11 9.52 -9.96
CA ALA A 103 -7.13 8.90 -11.29
C ALA A 103 -5.99 9.36 -12.23
N HIS A 104 -5.49 10.58 -12.04
CA HIS A 104 -4.41 11.14 -12.86
C HIS A 104 -3.01 10.57 -12.52
N LEU A 105 -2.86 9.85 -11.40
CA LEU A 105 -1.57 9.28 -11.05
C LEU A 105 -1.23 8.08 -11.94
N PRO A 106 0.03 7.96 -12.38
CA PRO A 106 0.43 6.80 -13.17
C PRO A 106 0.23 5.53 -12.35
N ARG A 107 -0.25 4.50 -13.02
CA ARG A 107 -0.51 3.22 -12.41
C ARG A 107 0.65 2.28 -12.72
N TRP A 108 0.93 1.38 -11.80
CA TRP A 108 1.98 0.39 -12.02
C TRP A 108 1.66 -0.47 -13.24
N GLU A 109 2.68 -0.69 -14.04
CA GLU A 109 2.69 -1.61 -15.16
C GLU A 109 3.80 -2.63 -14.95
N ALA A 110 3.56 -3.86 -15.39
CA ALA A 110 4.52 -4.95 -15.31
C ALA A 110 5.64 -4.78 -16.34
N VAL A 111 6.39 -3.68 -16.25
CA VAL A 111 7.47 -3.37 -17.20
C VAL A 111 8.80 -3.77 -16.56
N ASP A 112 9.38 -4.82 -17.12
CA ASP A 112 10.78 -5.25 -16.97
C ASP A 112 11.26 -5.65 -15.56
N GLY A 113 10.33 -5.98 -14.65
CA GLY A 113 10.67 -6.67 -13.39
C GLY A 113 11.34 -5.81 -12.32
N SER A 114 11.52 -4.51 -12.56
CA SER A 114 12.14 -3.58 -11.60
C SER A 114 11.22 -3.15 -10.45
N ARG A 115 9.89 -3.26 -10.63
CA ARG A 115 8.91 -2.83 -9.64
C ARG A 115 8.04 -4.00 -9.20
N ILE A 116 8.11 -4.33 -7.92
CA ILE A 116 7.36 -5.42 -7.29
C ILE A 116 5.99 -4.86 -6.84
N PRO A 117 4.89 -5.61 -7.01
CA PRO A 117 3.59 -5.24 -6.45
C PRO A 117 3.63 -5.17 -4.92
N THR A 118 2.66 -4.50 -4.33
CA THR A 118 2.51 -4.50 -2.86
C THR A 118 1.81 -5.78 -2.45
N MET A 119 2.45 -6.55 -1.58
CA MET A 119 1.95 -7.84 -1.13
C MET A 119 1.08 -7.68 0.11
N ASP A 120 -0.20 -8.03 -0.02
CA ASP A 120 -1.13 -8.12 1.08
C ASP A 120 -0.99 -9.49 1.77
N LYS A 121 -0.20 -9.50 2.84
CA LYS A 121 0.12 -10.71 3.61
C LYS A 121 -1.03 -11.15 4.51
N THR A 122 -1.87 -10.21 4.95
CA THR A 122 -2.90 -10.43 5.97
C THR A 122 -4.32 -10.27 5.43
N GLY A 123 -4.48 -9.81 4.17
CA GLY A 123 -5.77 -9.42 3.61
C GLY A 123 -6.26 -8.05 4.11
N ARG A 124 -5.47 -7.37 4.96
CA ARG A 124 -5.85 -6.11 5.59
C ARG A 124 -5.74 -4.95 4.60
N LEU A 125 -4.74 -4.94 3.72
CA LEU A 125 -4.52 -3.81 2.80
C LEU A 125 -5.67 -3.68 1.82
N ALA A 126 -6.08 -4.79 1.18
CA ALA A 126 -7.19 -4.79 0.24
C ALA A 126 -8.50 -4.35 0.92
N ARG A 127 -8.77 -4.84 2.14
CA ARG A 127 -9.94 -4.43 2.93
C ARG A 127 -9.89 -2.95 3.30
N ALA A 128 -8.76 -2.47 3.79
CA ALA A 128 -8.58 -1.08 4.24
C ALA A 128 -8.68 -0.08 3.08
N LEU A 129 -8.18 -0.43 1.89
CA LEU A 129 -8.38 0.35 0.67
C LEU A 129 -9.86 0.38 0.26
N ALA A 130 -10.57 -0.75 0.38
CA ALA A 130 -11.97 -0.83 0.03
C ALA A 130 -12.90 -0.08 1.02
N SER A 131 -12.55 -0.06 2.30
CA SER A 131 -13.31 0.65 3.35
C SER A 131 -12.96 2.14 3.47
N GLY A 132 -11.89 2.61 2.82
CA GLY A 132 -11.42 3.99 2.95
C GLY A 132 -10.62 4.27 4.23
N GLU A 133 -10.20 3.21 4.94
CA GLU A 133 -9.19 3.30 6.01
C GLU A 133 -7.82 3.70 5.43
N ILE A 134 -7.53 3.33 4.18
CA ILE A 134 -6.38 3.84 3.43
C ILE A 134 -6.86 4.84 2.38
N ARG A 135 -6.35 6.08 2.46
CA ARG A 135 -6.62 7.13 1.47
C ARG A 135 -5.37 7.44 0.67
N GLY A 136 -5.43 7.23 -0.64
CA GLY A 136 -4.33 7.50 -1.55
C GLY A 136 -4.25 8.97 -1.94
N HIS A 137 -3.02 9.46 -2.07
CA HIS A 137 -2.68 10.82 -2.49
C HIS A 137 -1.59 10.79 -3.55
N GLY A 138 -1.42 11.94 -4.21
CA GLY A 138 -0.32 12.17 -5.13
C GLY A 138 1.05 12.23 -4.45
N PRO A 139 2.11 12.49 -5.22
CA PRO A 139 3.44 12.62 -4.68
C PRO A 139 3.55 13.83 -3.74
N VAL A 140 4.30 13.65 -2.64
CA VAL A 140 4.71 14.75 -1.78
C VAL A 140 5.68 15.64 -2.56
N ARG A 141 5.42 16.96 -2.55
CA ARG A 141 6.26 17.95 -3.24
C ARG A 141 7.19 18.67 -2.26
N GLU A 142 6.66 19.01 -1.09
CA GLU A 142 7.36 19.75 -0.04
C GLU A 142 7.04 19.09 1.30
N VAL A 143 8.05 19.04 2.18
CA VAL A 143 7.92 18.57 3.56
C VAL A 143 8.48 19.67 4.43
N GLU A 144 7.61 20.31 5.20
CA GLU A 144 8.03 21.23 6.25
C GLU A 144 8.13 20.44 7.55
N ALA A 145 9.34 20.36 8.10
CA ALA A 145 9.54 19.82 9.43
C ALA A 145 8.99 20.85 10.43
N HIS A 146 7.89 20.51 11.08
CA HIS A 146 7.46 21.24 12.27
C HIS A 146 8.08 20.55 13.47
N GLU A 147 9.11 21.15 14.06
CA GLU A 147 9.59 20.74 15.37
C GLU A 147 8.52 21.12 16.39
N GLY A 148 7.59 20.19 16.62
CA GLY A 148 6.67 20.27 17.75
C GLY A 148 7.50 20.18 19.03
N GLY A 149 7.85 21.33 19.59
CA GLY A 149 8.40 21.44 20.93
C GLY A 149 7.53 20.68 21.91
N GLY A 150 8.18 19.91 22.79
CA GLY A 150 7.50 19.20 23.87
C GLY A 150 6.63 20.13 24.71
N ALA A 151 5.50 19.58 25.14
CA ALA A 151 4.62 20.09 26.20
C ALA A 151 4.16 21.56 26.06
N ALA A 152 2.93 21.74 25.55
CA ALA A 152 2.10 22.83 26.04
C ALA A 152 1.22 22.26 27.17
N VAL A 153 1.49 22.75 28.38
CA VAL A 153 0.72 22.56 29.62
C VAL A 153 -0.61 23.31 29.51
#